data_AF-X1EEP7-F1
#
_entry.id   AF-X1EEP7-F1
#
_cell.length_a   1.000
_cell.length_b   1.000
_cell.length_c   1.000
_cell.angle_alpha   90.00
_cell.angle_beta   90.00
_cell.angle_gamma   90.00
#
_symmetry.space_group_name_H-M   'P 1'
#
loop_
_entity.id
_entity.type
_entity.pdbx_description
1 polymer ?
#
loop_
_entity_poly.entity_id
_entity_poly.type
_entity_poly.pdbx_seq_one_letter_code
_entity_poly.pdbx_strand_id
1 'polypeptide(L)'
;MANEINFGYPTGETLTFSVYTSAGVTRETGSALTETPASSGLYLGTPAALSMRDQIVIKESTTVVGHGEWMGKTMSHGSVRIVRNV
;
A
#
# COMPACT_ATOMS: atom_id res chain seq x y z
N MET A 1 0.16 18.64 0.45
CA MET A 1 -0.31 17.45 -0.28
C MET A 1 -0.31 16.30 0.71
N ALA A 2 -1.40 15.54 0.79
CA ALA A 2 -1.49 14.40 1.70
C ALA A 2 -0.60 13.25 1.21
N ASN A 3 -0.10 12.42 2.12
CA ASN A 3 0.60 11.20 1.79
C ASN A 3 -0.44 10.18 1.29
N GLU A 4 -0.29 9.69 0.06
CA GLU A 4 -1.28 8.81 -0.58
C GLU A 4 -0.62 7.56 -1.16
N ILE A 5 -1.15 6.40 -0.79
CA ILE A 5 -0.80 5.10 -1.38
C ILE A 5 -1.89 4.76 -2.39
N ASN A 6 -1.51 4.57 -3.65
CA ASN A 6 -2.39 4.14 -4.72
C ASN A 6 -1.94 2.76 -5.25
N PHE A 7 -2.85 1.79 -5.17
CA PHE A 7 -2.62 0.42 -5.60
C PHE A 7 -3.75 -0.04 -6.53
N GLY A 8 -3.44 -0.21 -7.81
CA GLY A 8 -4.38 -0.73 -8.80
C GLY A 8 -4.30 -2.26 -8.91
N TYR A 9 -5.17 -3.01 -8.25
CA TYR A 9 -5.29 -4.45 -8.41
C TYR A 9 -6.68 -4.96 -8.01
N PRO A 10 -7.54 -5.40 -8.96
CA PRO A 10 -8.87 -5.91 -8.64
C PRO A 10 -8.76 -7.21 -7.85
N THR A 11 -9.21 -7.19 -6.60
CA THR A 11 -9.26 -8.39 -5.73
C THR A 11 -10.68 -8.83 -5.42
N GLY A 12 -11.63 -7.88 -5.37
CA GLY A 12 -12.95 -8.12 -4.78
C GLY A 12 -12.91 -8.24 -3.24
N GLU A 13 -11.74 -8.06 -2.63
CA GLU A 13 -11.49 -8.22 -1.20
C GLU A 13 -11.01 -6.90 -0.58
N THR A 14 -11.03 -6.85 0.76
CA THR A 14 -10.46 -5.72 1.50
C THR A 14 -8.95 -5.82 1.52
N LEU A 15 -8.29 -4.80 0.97
CA LEU A 15 -6.84 -4.65 1.07
C LEU A 15 -6.48 -3.87 2.32
N THR A 16 -5.33 -4.20 2.90
CA THR A 16 -4.72 -3.41 3.97
C THR A 16 -3.28 -3.09 3.62
N PHE A 17 -2.76 -2.01 4.20
CA PHE A 17 -1.36 -1.67 4.09
C PHE A 17 -0.69 -1.60 5.46
N SER A 18 0.62 -1.77 5.47
CA SER A 18 1.48 -1.56 6.62
C SER A 18 2.69 -0.74 6.19
N VAL A 19 3.14 0.14 7.08
CA VAL A 19 4.29 1.04 6.86
C VAL A 19 5.40 0.63 7.81
N TYR A 20 6.59 0.46 7.27
CA TYR A 20 7.81 0.21 8.03
C TYR A 20 8.84 1.27 7.67
N THR A 21 9.74 1.59 8.60
CA THR A 21 10.94 2.37 8.26
C THR A 21 11.85 1.58 7.33
N SER A 22 12.83 2.24 6.72
CA SER A 22 13.89 1.56 5.96
C SER A 22 14.70 0.56 6.79
N ALA A 23 14.69 0.68 8.12
CA ALA A 23 15.28 -0.28 9.06
C ALA A 23 14.32 -1.42 9.45
N GLY A 24 13.12 -1.48 8.87
CA GLY A 24 12.11 -2.51 9.14
C GLY A 24 11.27 -2.28 10.40
N VAL A 25 11.35 -1.11 11.02
CA VAL A 25 10.56 -0.80 12.23
C VAL A 25 9.14 -0.42 11.82
N THR A 26 8.14 -1.11 12.37
CA THR A 26 6.73 -0.83 12.12
C THR A 26 6.34 0.59 12.55
N ARG A 27 5.68 1.33 11.65
CA ARG A 27 5.04 2.62 11.94
C ARG A 27 3.52 2.53 11.93
N GLU A 28 2.97 1.77 11.00
CA GLU A 28 1.54 1.63 10.79
C GLU A 28 1.25 0.19 10.34
N THR A 29 0.15 -0.41 10.77
CA THR A 29 -0.17 -1.80 10.43
C THR A 29 -1.66 -2.01 10.30
N GLY A 30 -2.05 -2.68 9.23
CA GLY A 30 -3.42 -3.13 9.03
C GLY A 30 -4.40 -2.02 8.66
N SER A 31 -3.90 -0.85 8.23
CA SER A 31 -4.74 0.24 7.79
C SER A 31 -5.43 -0.11 6.47
N ALA A 32 -6.70 0.26 6.34
CA ALA A 32 -7.49 -0.07 5.18
C ALA A 32 -7.00 0.64 3.91
N LEU A 33 -6.98 -0.10 2.81
CA LEU A 33 -6.92 0.42 1.45
C LEU A 33 -8.35 0.38 0.90
N THR A 34 -8.93 1.53 0.62
CA THR A 34 -10.32 1.64 0.16
C THR A 34 -10.36 1.67 -1.35
N GLU A 35 -11.14 0.79 -1.96
CA GLU A 35 -11.37 0.81 -3.40
C GLU A 35 -12.15 2.07 -3.81
N THR A 36 -11.58 2.89 -4.69
CA THR A 36 -12.16 4.19 -5.08
C THR A 36 -11.90 4.50 -6.56
N PRO A 37 -12.94 4.59 -7.41
CA PRO A 37 -14.34 4.28 -7.12
C PRO A 37 -14.55 2.77 -6.89
N ALA A 38 -15.66 2.40 -6.25
CA ALA A 38 -15.99 0.99 -6.01
C ALA A 38 -15.98 0.17 -7.32
N SER A 39 -15.46 -1.06 -7.26
CA SER A 39 -15.30 -1.97 -8.41
C SER A 39 -14.35 -1.49 -9.52
N SER A 40 -13.49 -0.52 -9.26
CA SER A 40 -12.49 -0.03 -10.23
C SER A 40 -11.20 -0.84 -10.26
N GLY A 41 -10.96 -1.65 -9.23
CA GLY A 41 -9.67 -2.24 -8.92
C GLY A 41 -8.64 -1.24 -8.42
N LEU A 42 -8.99 0.03 -8.19
CA LEU A 42 -8.08 1.06 -7.69
C LEU A 42 -8.28 1.27 -6.19
N TYR A 43 -7.24 1.08 -5.40
CA TYR A 43 -7.29 1.21 -3.96
C TYR A 43 -6.44 2.38 -3.46
N LEU A 44 -7.02 3.18 -2.57
CA LEU A 44 -6.39 4.38 -2.00
C LEU A 44 -6.25 4.24 -0.49
N GLY A 45 -5.11 4.67 0.03
CA GLY A 45 -4.84 4.72 1.48
C GLY A 45 -4.15 6.02 1.86
N THR A 46 -4.50 6.57 3.01
CA THR A 46 -3.95 7.81 3.55
C THR A 46 -3.24 7.53 4.88
N PRO A 47 -1.98 7.05 4.85
CA PRO A 47 -1.19 6.82 6.06
C PRO A 47 -1.02 8.08 6.91
N ALA A 48 -0.98 7.89 8.23
CA ALA A 48 -0.86 9.00 9.17
C ALA A 48 0.53 9.67 9.09
N ALA A 49 1.57 8.89 8.81
CA ALA A 49 2.93 9.39 8.64
C ALA A 49 3.72 8.54 7.64
N LEU A 50 4.21 9.16 6.56
CA LEU A 50 5.21 8.60 5.66
C LEU A 50 6.47 9.45 5.67
N SER A 51 7.61 8.78 5.65
CA SER A 51 8.92 9.35 5.46
C SER A 51 9.58 8.72 4.25
N MET A 52 10.44 9.48 3.57
CA MET A 52 11.16 8.96 2.39
C MET A 52 11.91 7.67 2.77
N ARG A 53 11.81 6.65 1.92
CA ARG A 53 12.33 5.28 2.09
C ARG A 53 11.55 4.38 3.05
N ASP A 54 10.41 4.83 3.57
CA ASP A 54 9.51 3.93 4.29
C ASP A 54 9.03 2.82 3.34
N GLN A 55 9.05 1.59 3.83
CA GLN A 55 8.60 0.40 3.12
C GLN A 55 7.10 0.22 3.34
N ILE A 56 6.37 0.03 2.25
CA ILE A 56 4.95 -0.24 2.23
C ILE A 56 4.72 -1.69 1.87
N VAL A 57 3.94 -2.38 2.69
CA VAL A 57 3.53 -3.76 2.44
C VAL A 57 2.01 -3.79 2.33
N ILE A 58 1.51 -4.32 1.22
CA ILE A 58 0.08 -4.45 0.93
C ILE A 58 -0.33 -5.89 1.08
N LYS A 59 -1.39 -6.11 1.84
CA LYS A 59 -1.95 -7.43 2.11
C LYS A 59 -3.39 -7.53 1.67
N GLU A 60 -3.71 -8.69 1.12
CA GLU A 60 -5.07 -9.20 0.93
C GLU A 60 -5.28 -10.24 2.03
N SER A 61 -6.09 -9.91 3.03
CA SER A 61 -6.16 -10.68 4.28
C SER A 61 -4.77 -10.88 4.91
N THR A 62 -4.27 -12.12 5.03
CA THR A 62 -2.94 -12.42 5.57
C THR A 62 -1.85 -12.52 4.50
N THR A 63 -2.22 -12.57 3.22
CA THR A 63 -1.31 -12.76 2.09
C THR A 63 -0.73 -11.43 1.64
N VAL A 64 0.59 -11.36 1.52
CA VAL A 64 1.25 -10.18 0.95
C VAL A 64 1.11 -10.22 -0.57
N VAL A 65 0.57 -9.14 -1.15
CA VAL A 65 0.31 -9.02 -2.59
C VAL A 65 1.11 -7.88 -3.23
N GLY A 66 1.66 -6.96 -2.42
CA GLY A 66 2.46 -5.85 -2.92
C GLY A 66 3.50 -5.37 -1.92
N HIS A 67 4.63 -4.92 -2.44
CA HIS A 67 5.71 -4.28 -1.70
C HIS A 67 6.18 -3.04 -2.45
N GLY A 68 6.33 -1.90 -1.79
CA GLY A 68 6.88 -0.70 -2.42
C GLY A 68 7.62 0.16 -1.42
N GLU A 69 8.30 1.19 -1.94
CA GLU A 69 9.02 2.16 -1.12
C GLU A 69 8.47 3.56 -1.38
N TRP A 70 8.22 4.32 -0.30
CA TRP A 70 7.76 5.70 -0.39
C TRP A 70 8.90 6.64 -0.77
N MET A 71 8.80 7.26 -1.94
CA MET A 71 9.85 8.15 -2.46
C MET A 71 9.58 9.64 -2.23
N GLY A 72 8.77 10.00 -1.22
CA GLY A 72 8.46 11.40 -0.89
C GLY A 72 7.36 12.03 -1.76
N LYS A 73 6.63 11.22 -2.54
CA LYS A 73 5.52 11.58 -3.43
C LYS A 73 4.51 10.44 -3.45
N THR A 74 3.29 10.68 -3.93
CA THR A 74 2.25 9.64 -4.12
C THR A 74 2.82 8.35 -4.68
N MET A 75 2.61 7.26 -3.97
CA MET A 75 2.99 5.92 -4.44
C MET A 75 1.94 5.46 -5.42
N SER A 76 2.36 5.18 -6.65
CA SER A 76 1.48 4.64 -7.70
C SER A 76 1.76 3.16 -7.88
N HIS A 77 0.86 2.45 -8.57
CA HIS A 77 1.03 1.04 -8.92
C HIS A 77 2.43 0.73 -9.50
N GLY A 78 3.01 1.60 -10.34
CA GLY A 78 4.35 1.39 -10.90
C GLY A 78 5.50 1.47 -9.89
N SER A 79 5.25 1.99 -8.69
CA SER A 79 6.19 2.10 -7.57
C SER A 79 6.09 0.94 -6.59
N VAL A 80 5.09 0.07 -6.76
CA VAL A 80 4.84 -1.11 -5.91
C VAL A 80 5.11 -2.36 -6.73
N ARG A 81 6.10 -3.14 -6.31
CA ARG A 81 6.31 -4.49 -6.83
C ARG A 81 5.19 -5.40 -6.34
N ILE A 82 4.36 -5.86 -7.28
CA ILE A 82 3.40 -6.92 -7.02
C ILE A 82 4.16 -8.23 -6.90
N VAL A 83 3.92 -8.96 -5.81
CA VAL A 83 4.54 -10.26 -5.56
C VAL A 83 3.40 -11.25 -5.43
N ARG A 84 3.12 -12.00 -6.50
CA ARG A 84 2.26 -13.19 -6.45
C ARG A 84 3.06 -14.38 -6.95
N ASN A 85 3.03 -15.46 -6.19
CA ASN A 85 3.36 -16.77 -6.70
C ASN A 85 2.12 -17.24 -7.46
N VAL A 86 2.18 -17.22 -8.79
CA VAL A 86 1.24 -17.96 -9.65
C VAL A 86 1.55 -19.45 -9.59
#